data_AF-A0A9E2RG59-F1
#
_entry.id   AF-A0A9E2RG59-F1
#
_cell.length_a   1.000
_cell.length_b   1.000
_cell.length_c   1.000
_cell.angle_alpha   90.00
_cell.angle_beta   90.00
_cell.angle_gamma   90.00
#
_symmetry.space_group_name_H-M   'P 1'
#
loop_
_entity.id
_entity.type
_entity.pdbx_description
1 polymer ?
#
loop_
_entity_poly.entity_id
_entity_poly.type
_entity_poly.pdbx_seq_one_letter_code
_entity_poly.pdbx_strand_id
1 'polypeptide(L)'
;MNRSLPLSSSLLLLLLWLPGCSAVQGFFALIGPPPTAGTHMRQSVIDRLAPAVRKDFERLTGSHHTDLLTAHKAVETIPAQFKRRLAVKALKQPWDGLTDLERQGLLLAEMAEGGATNLPALLDVLEAGMDRTSTFYKPVPLPTSAPRRDLLAFMVGSLEQASLHREKALTNLTEAERHFLFLHARSMAEHFIPQIVSLSEQTSARAKADLRFAELLEEQVDYAGLIATAQVLARLANERFLHQVAAAWTKPLLPSVAPLGVTGDVLLVQETSYGMIVIGGPGPNTYDLDKGIGLIIDVGGKDLYRGMIASSTDEEQGNAIVIDL
;
A
#
# COMPACT_ATOMS: atom_id res chain seq x y z
N MET A 1 18.80 21.90 -57.14
CA MET A 1 19.26 20.63 -56.54
C MET A 1 19.75 20.93 -55.13
N ASN A 2 19.04 20.45 -54.10
CA ASN A 2 19.62 20.01 -52.83
C ASN A 2 18.51 19.32 -52.05
N ARG A 3 18.70 18.02 -51.81
CA ARG A 3 17.77 17.13 -51.13
C ARG A 3 18.16 17.03 -49.66
N SER A 4 17.21 17.28 -48.78
CA SER A 4 17.22 17.00 -47.35
C SER A 4 16.33 15.79 -47.08
N LEU A 5 16.87 14.77 -46.39
CA LEU A 5 16.20 13.62 -45.75
C LEU A 5 17.29 12.75 -45.08
N PRO A 6 17.00 11.98 -44.00
CA PRO A 6 16.51 12.45 -42.70
C PRO A 6 17.34 11.88 -41.52
N LEU A 7 17.42 12.61 -40.40
CA LEU A 7 18.10 12.19 -39.16
C LEU A 7 17.37 11.10 -38.35
N SER A 8 16.20 10.63 -38.81
CA SER A 8 15.35 9.69 -38.06
C SER A 8 15.78 8.22 -38.17
N SER A 9 16.68 7.85 -39.10
CA SER A 9 17.14 6.47 -39.25
C SER A 9 18.34 6.12 -38.34
N SER A 10 19.10 7.12 -37.88
CA SER A 10 20.32 6.89 -37.07
C SER A 10 20.04 6.62 -35.58
N LEU A 11 18.88 7.05 -35.07
CA LEU A 11 18.50 6.83 -33.67
C LEU A 11 17.96 5.41 -33.42
N LEU A 12 17.36 4.78 -34.44
CA LEU A 12 16.80 3.43 -34.34
C LEU A 12 17.89 2.33 -34.37
N LEU A 13 19.04 2.60 -35.01
CA LEU A 13 20.16 1.66 -35.10
C LEU A 13 21.04 1.64 -33.84
N LEU A 14 21.06 2.72 -33.03
CA LEU A 14 21.78 2.74 -31.76
C LEU A 14 21.09 1.94 -30.64
N LEU A 15 19.77 1.72 -30.74
CA LEU A 15 19.00 0.95 -29.75
C LEU A 15 19.13 -0.58 -29.94
N LEU A 16 19.66 -1.04 -31.08
CA LEU A 16 19.86 -2.47 -31.38
C LEU A 16 21.24 -3.00 -30.96
N TRP A 17 22.12 -2.15 -30.42
CA TRP A 17 23.51 -2.50 -30.07
C TRP A 17 23.86 -2.27 -28.59
N LEU A 18 22.85 -2.12 -27.70
CA LEU A 18 23.09 -2.25 -26.27
C LEU A 18 23.14 -3.75 -25.94
N PRO A 19 24.31 -4.31 -25.59
CA PRO A 19 24.32 -5.63 -25.00
C PRO A 19 23.53 -5.53 -23.69
N GLY A 20 22.62 -6.48 -23.47
CA GLY A 20 21.86 -6.59 -22.23
C GLY A 20 22.78 -6.58 -21.00
N CYS A 21 22.18 -6.44 -19.82
CA CYS A 21 22.82 -6.21 -18.51
C CYS A 21 24.00 -7.14 -18.08
N SER A 22 24.50 -8.03 -18.94
CA SER A 22 25.67 -8.87 -18.69
C SER A 22 26.99 -8.09 -18.58
N ALA A 23 27.16 -6.97 -19.29
CA ALA A 23 28.38 -6.16 -19.18
C ALA A 23 28.52 -5.47 -17.80
N VAL A 24 27.38 -5.17 -17.15
CA VAL A 24 27.34 -4.62 -15.78
C VAL A 24 27.61 -5.72 -14.75
N GLN A 25 27.20 -6.97 -15.01
CA GLN A 25 27.50 -8.13 -14.16
C GLN A 25 29.00 -8.47 -14.12
N GLY A 26 29.74 -8.22 -15.21
CA GLY A 26 31.19 -8.42 -15.27
C GLY A 26 31.98 -7.52 -14.31
N PHE A 27 31.48 -6.32 -13.99
CA PHE A 27 32.10 -5.44 -13.00
C PHE A 27 31.91 -5.93 -11.56
N PHE A 28 30.82 -6.66 -11.27
CA PHE A 28 30.56 -7.26 -9.95
C PHE A 28 31.32 -8.56 -9.71
N ALA A 29 31.84 -9.22 -10.75
CA ALA A 29 32.63 -10.44 -10.64
C ALA A 29 34.04 -10.24 -10.04
N LEU A 30 34.51 -8.99 -9.91
CA LEU A 30 35.77 -8.65 -9.24
C LEU A 30 35.65 -8.55 -7.71
N ILE A 31 34.45 -8.70 -7.15
CA ILE A 31 34.17 -8.58 -5.72
C ILE A 31 33.75 -9.95 -5.16
N GLY A 32 34.72 -10.85 -5.00
CA GLY A 32 34.59 -12.08 -4.22
C GLY A 32 33.51 -13.08 -4.67
N PRO A 33 33.42 -14.26 -4.02
CA PRO A 33 32.38 -15.24 -4.34
C PRO A 33 30.99 -14.70 -3.99
N PRO A 34 29.94 -15.09 -4.74
CA PRO A 34 28.59 -14.61 -4.50
C PRO A 34 28.13 -15.08 -3.10
N PRO A 35 27.73 -14.16 -2.22
CA PRO A 35 27.15 -14.49 -0.94
C PRO A 35 25.77 -15.11 -1.12
N THR A 36 25.43 -16.03 -0.21
CA THR A 36 24.15 -16.73 -0.15
C THR A 36 22.98 -15.76 -0.21
N ALA A 37 22.05 -15.99 -1.15
CA ALA A 37 20.84 -15.22 -1.33
C ALA A 37 20.00 -15.26 -0.05
N GLY A 38 20.06 -14.21 0.76
CA GLY A 38 19.32 -14.09 2.02
C GLY A 38 19.92 -13.13 3.03
N THR A 39 21.24 -12.87 2.97
CA THR A 39 21.91 -12.00 3.96
C THR A 39 22.01 -10.53 3.57
N HIS A 40 22.03 -10.20 2.27
CA HIS A 40 22.18 -8.81 1.83
C HIS A 40 20.93 -7.95 1.98
N MET A 41 19.75 -8.55 1.92
CA MET A 41 18.49 -7.82 2.15
C MET A 41 18.32 -7.41 3.61
N ARG A 42 19.15 -7.93 4.53
CA ARG A 42 19.09 -7.67 5.98
C ARG A 42 20.12 -6.66 6.47
N GLN A 43 21.06 -6.24 5.62
CA GLN A 43 22.12 -5.32 6.01
C GLN A 43 21.89 -3.95 5.38
N SER A 44 21.69 -2.95 6.23
CA SER A 44 21.61 -1.54 5.84
C SER A 44 22.74 -1.19 4.86
N VAL A 45 22.34 -0.78 3.65
CA VAL A 45 23.25 -0.29 2.61
C VAL A 45 23.93 0.97 3.10
N ILE A 46 23.21 1.84 3.80
CA ILE A 46 23.74 3.09 4.33
C ILE A 46 24.78 2.79 5.41
N ASP A 47 24.51 1.90 6.37
CA ASP A 47 25.48 1.54 7.41
C ASP A 47 26.77 0.93 6.82
N ARG A 48 26.66 0.19 5.71
CA ARG A 48 27.82 -0.39 5.00
C ARG A 48 28.60 0.62 4.18
N LEU A 49 27.92 1.46 3.41
CA LEU A 49 28.56 2.33 2.43
C LEU A 49 28.93 3.71 2.99
N ALA A 50 28.12 4.27 3.89
CA ALA A 50 28.32 5.62 4.41
C ALA A 50 29.73 5.84 5.00
N PRO A 51 30.33 4.91 5.79
CA PRO A 51 31.68 5.10 6.30
C PRO A 51 32.75 5.25 5.20
N ALA A 52 32.55 4.59 4.06
CA ALA A 52 33.48 4.62 2.94
C ALA A 52 33.28 5.84 2.03
N VAL A 53 32.02 6.21 1.74
CA VAL A 53 31.73 7.23 0.71
C VAL A 53 31.45 8.62 1.27
N ARG A 54 31.11 8.76 2.56
CA ARG A 54 30.65 10.03 3.13
C ARG A 54 31.68 11.14 2.98
N LYS A 55 32.95 10.87 3.32
CA LYS A 55 34.03 11.85 3.21
C LYS A 55 34.28 12.27 1.75
N ASP A 56 34.19 11.33 0.83
CA ASP A 56 34.36 11.62 -0.60
C ASP A 56 33.19 12.43 -1.15
N PHE A 57 31.97 12.09 -0.77
CA PHE A 57 30.77 12.85 -1.13
C PHE A 57 30.85 14.29 -0.62
N GLU A 58 31.15 14.47 0.68
CA GLU A 58 31.31 15.79 1.31
C GLU A 58 32.43 16.61 0.64
N ARG A 59 33.55 15.96 0.27
CA ARG A 59 34.65 16.60 -0.47
C ARG A 59 34.25 17.01 -1.89
N LEU A 60 33.59 16.13 -2.63
CA LEU A 60 33.21 16.36 -4.04
C LEU A 60 32.12 17.41 -4.18
N THR A 61 31.19 17.46 -3.22
CA THR A 61 30.11 18.46 -3.18
C THR A 61 30.56 19.78 -2.55
N GLY A 62 31.58 19.75 -1.68
CA GLY A 62 32.29 20.92 -1.20
C GLY A 62 31.37 21.94 -0.51
N SER A 63 31.46 23.20 -0.94
CA SER A 63 30.66 24.31 -0.38
C SER A 63 29.16 24.09 -0.56
N HIS A 64 28.72 23.49 -1.68
CA HIS A 64 27.30 23.25 -1.92
C HIS A 64 26.64 22.39 -0.85
N HIS A 65 27.35 21.39 -0.32
CA HIS A 65 26.84 20.56 0.77
C HIS A 65 26.75 21.34 2.08
N THR A 66 27.73 22.20 2.36
CA THR A 66 27.75 23.04 3.56
C THR A 66 26.66 24.11 3.51
N ASP A 67 26.42 24.69 2.34
CA ASP A 67 25.35 25.67 2.09
C ASP A 67 23.98 25.01 2.26
N LEU A 68 23.78 23.82 1.69
CA LEU A 68 22.55 23.03 1.84
C LEU A 68 22.27 22.72 3.31
N LEU A 69 23.26 22.18 4.04
CA LEU A 69 23.10 21.88 5.46
C LEU A 69 22.81 23.13 6.28
N THR A 70 23.43 24.26 5.94
CA THR A 70 23.18 25.54 6.61
C THR A 70 21.75 26.02 6.37
N ALA A 71 21.26 25.96 5.13
CA ALA A 71 19.87 26.28 4.81
C ALA A 71 18.88 25.35 5.54
N HIS A 72 19.19 24.06 5.63
CA HIS A 72 18.34 23.06 6.28
C HIS A 72 18.34 23.13 7.81
N LYS A 73 19.26 23.87 8.47
CA LYS A 73 19.19 24.11 9.92
C LYS A 73 17.87 24.76 10.33
N ALA A 74 17.28 25.57 9.44
CA ALA A 74 16.01 26.27 9.67
C ALA A 74 14.77 25.45 9.25
N VAL A 75 14.90 24.21 8.76
CA VAL A 75 13.75 23.46 8.19
C VAL A 75 12.61 23.27 9.19
N GLU A 76 12.90 23.21 10.49
CA GLU A 76 11.88 23.15 11.56
C GLU A 76 11.04 24.43 11.63
N THR A 77 11.64 25.59 11.35
CA THR A 77 10.99 26.91 11.45
C THR A 77 10.39 27.40 10.14
N ILE A 78 10.72 26.76 8.99
CA ILE A 78 10.09 27.08 7.70
C ILE A 78 8.57 26.82 7.79
N PRO A 79 7.69 27.78 7.44
CA PRO A 79 6.24 27.54 7.48
C PRO A 79 5.83 26.40 6.52
N ALA A 80 5.37 25.29 7.09
CA ALA A 80 4.73 24.19 6.37
C ALA A 80 3.89 23.39 7.36
N GLN A 81 2.75 22.88 6.90
CA GLN A 81 1.86 22.02 7.69
C GLN A 81 2.30 20.56 7.61
N PHE A 82 1.89 19.75 8.59
CA PHE A 82 1.99 18.28 8.58
C PHE A 82 3.41 17.72 8.35
N LYS A 83 4.43 18.40 8.87
CA LYS A 83 5.83 17.94 8.79
C LYS A 83 6.00 16.60 9.52
N ARG A 84 6.59 15.62 8.85
CA ARG A 84 6.99 14.35 9.47
C ARG A 84 8.39 14.45 10.08
N ARG A 85 8.57 13.84 11.25
CA ARG A 85 9.84 13.77 11.99
C ARG A 85 10.94 13.16 11.13
N LEU A 86 10.65 12.07 10.42
CA LEU A 86 11.62 11.38 9.58
C LEU A 86 12.10 12.27 8.43
N ALA A 87 11.17 12.98 7.76
CA ALA A 87 11.49 13.92 6.70
C ALA A 87 12.31 15.11 7.22
N VAL A 88 11.92 15.69 8.35
CA VAL A 88 12.67 16.78 9.01
C VAL A 88 14.08 16.32 9.41
N LYS A 89 14.21 15.10 9.98
CA LYS A 89 15.52 14.52 10.33
C LYS A 89 16.38 14.32 9.09
N ALA A 90 15.85 13.74 8.02
CA ALA A 90 16.58 13.53 6.77
C ALA A 90 17.02 14.85 6.11
N LEU A 91 16.22 15.92 6.22
CA LEU A 91 16.64 17.23 5.71
C LEU A 91 17.76 17.86 6.57
N LYS A 92 17.67 17.79 7.90
CA LYS A 92 18.68 18.35 8.82
C LYS A 92 19.97 17.54 8.88
N GLN A 93 19.84 16.22 8.85
CA GLN A 93 20.92 15.24 9.02
C GLN A 93 20.74 14.14 7.96
N PRO A 94 21.14 14.37 6.70
CA PRO A 94 20.86 13.46 5.60
C PRO A 94 21.27 12.02 5.85
N TRP A 95 22.48 11.78 6.32
CA TRP A 95 22.95 10.42 6.60
C TRP A 95 22.13 9.74 7.69
N ASP A 96 21.94 10.39 8.84
CA ASP A 96 21.22 9.78 9.97
C ASP A 96 19.74 9.58 9.67
N GLY A 97 19.10 10.52 8.97
CA GLY A 97 17.70 10.41 8.59
C GLY A 97 17.46 9.37 7.49
N LEU A 98 18.37 9.25 6.52
CA LEU A 98 18.30 8.18 5.51
C LEU A 98 18.56 6.81 6.16
N THR A 99 19.49 6.71 7.12
CA THR A 99 19.71 5.48 7.91
C THR A 99 18.43 5.08 8.65
N ASP A 100 17.77 6.01 9.33
CA ASP A 100 16.50 5.72 10.03
C ASP A 100 15.41 5.24 9.04
N LEU A 101 15.28 5.90 7.89
CA LEU A 101 14.32 5.54 6.85
C LEU A 101 14.59 4.12 6.31
N GLU A 102 15.85 3.80 6.03
CA GLU A 102 16.24 2.47 5.57
C GLU A 102 15.95 1.41 6.64
N ARG A 103 16.33 1.65 7.90
CA ARG A 103 16.09 0.71 9.00
C ARG A 103 14.60 0.45 9.21
N GLN A 104 13.76 1.48 9.09
CA GLN A 104 12.32 1.30 9.15
C GLN A 104 11.80 0.45 7.97
N GLY A 105 12.27 0.70 6.75
CA GLY A 105 11.94 -0.11 5.58
C GLY A 105 12.38 -1.57 5.72
N LEU A 106 13.58 -1.81 6.27
CA LEU A 106 14.09 -3.15 6.54
C LEU A 106 13.28 -3.88 7.60
N LEU A 107 12.88 -3.20 8.69
CA LEU A 107 12.00 -3.77 9.70
C LEU A 107 10.64 -4.16 9.09
N LEU A 108 10.05 -3.30 8.27
CA LEU A 108 8.80 -3.60 7.56
C LEU A 108 8.94 -4.81 6.65
N ALA A 109 10.04 -4.91 5.90
CA ALA A 109 10.33 -6.05 5.04
C ALA A 109 10.49 -7.35 5.83
N GLU A 110 11.21 -7.32 6.96
CA GLU A 110 11.37 -8.46 7.87
C GLU A 110 10.03 -8.91 8.45
N MET A 111 9.19 -7.97 8.90
CA MET A 111 7.86 -8.28 9.41
C MET A 111 6.95 -8.87 8.33
N ALA A 112 7.06 -8.38 7.09
CA ALA A 112 6.30 -8.90 5.95
C ALA A 112 6.65 -10.36 5.59
N GLU A 113 7.83 -10.86 5.96
CA GLU A 113 8.19 -12.29 5.80
C GLU A 113 7.24 -13.21 6.59
N GLY A 114 6.63 -12.72 7.68
CA GLY A 114 5.60 -13.45 8.42
C GLY A 114 4.21 -13.44 7.78
N GLY A 115 4.09 -12.90 6.56
CA GLY A 115 2.88 -12.91 5.76
C GLY A 115 1.70 -12.25 6.46
N ALA A 116 0.50 -12.77 6.17
CA ALA A 116 -0.75 -12.24 6.70
C ALA A 116 -0.85 -12.32 8.24
N THR A 117 -0.12 -13.24 8.87
CA THR A 117 -0.10 -13.35 10.35
C THR A 117 0.47 -12.10 11.00
N ASN A 118 1.44 -11.44 10.37
CA ASN A 118 2.07 -10.22 10.87
C ASN A 118 1.38 -8.94 10.40
N LEU A 119 0.38 -9.01 9.52
CA LEU A 119 -0.25 -7.84 8.91
C LEU A 119 -0.74 -6.80 9.95
N PRO A 120 -1.40 -7.18 11.07
CA PRO A 120 -1.80 -6.19 12.08
C PRO A 120 -0.63 -5.42 12.70
N ALA A 121 0.49 -6.09 12.98
CA ALA A 121 1.68 -5.47 13.56
C ALA A 121 2.44 -4.63 12.51
N LEU A 122 2.44 -5.06 11.25
CA LEU A 122 3.01 -4.30 10.14
C LEU A 122 2.28 -2.96 9.97
N LEU A 123 0.95 -2.93 10.09
CA LEU A 123 0.15 -1.70 10.11
C LEU A 123 0.57 -0.76 11.26
N ASP A 124 0.82 -1.28 12.47
CA ASP A 124 1.28 -0.47 13.61
C ASP A 124 2.65 0.19 13.32
N VAL A 125 3.58 -0.53 12.70
CA VAL A 125 4.91 -0.01 12.37
C VAL A 125 4.85 1.02 11.23
N LEU A 126 3.97 0.81 10.24
CA LEU A 126 3.71 1.82 9.20
C LEU A 126 3.23 3.14 9.81
N GLU A 127 2.29 3.07 10.77
CA GLU A 127 1.74 4.25 11.44
C GLU A 127 2.76 4.96 12.33
N ALA A 128 3.53 4.20 13.12
CA ALA A 128 4.62 4.77 13.91
C ALA A 128 5.63 5.51 13.01
N GLY A 129 5.84 4.99 11.79
CA GLY A 129 6.61 5.64 10.74
C GLY A 129 6.12 7.00 10.27
N MET A 130 4.81 7.20 10.33
CA MET A 130 4.14 8.45 9.96
C MET A 130 3.99 9.40 11.16
N ASP A 131 4.67 9.09 12.28
CA ASP A 131 4.53 9.76 13.58
C ASP A 131 3.10 9.75 14.12
N ARG A 132 2.33 8.71 13.77
CA ARG A 132 0.97 8.50 14.24
C ARG A 132 0.91 7.37 15.25
N THR A 133 -0.06 7.44 16.15
CA THR A 133 -0.33 6.36 17.10
C THR A 133 -1.43 5.48 16.54
N SER A 134 -1.16 4.19 16.43
CA SER A 134 -2.22 3.19 16.28
C SER A 134 -2.87 2.92 17.64
N THR A 135 -4.19 2.82 17.68
CA THR A 135 -4.86 2.20 18.83
C THR A 135 -4.65 0.70 18.73
N PHE A 136 -3.69 0.17 19.51
CA PHE A 136 -3.46 -1.28 19.56
C PHE A 136 -4.77 -2.02 19.89
N TYR A 137 -5.28 -2.76 18.92
CA TYR A 137 -6.52 -3.48 19.10
C TYR A 137 -6.25 -4.86 19.74
N LYS A 138 -7.04 -5.21 20.77
CA LYS A 138 -6.94 -6.51 21.45
C LYS A 138 -7.13 -7.68 20.47
N PRO A 139 -6.28 -8.71 20.47
CA PRO A 139 -6.51 -9.91 19.66
C PRO A 139 -7.92 -10.46 19.88
N VAL A 140 -8.73 -10.57 18.82
CA VAL A 140 -9.99 -11.32 18.88
C VAL A 140 -9.63 -12.79 18.67
N PRO A 141 -10.11 -13.70 19.53
CA PRO A 141 -9.87 -15.12 19.35
C PRO A 141 -10.37 -15.57 17.98
N LEU A 142 -9.49 -16.18 17.20
CA LEU A 142 -9.89 -16.85 15.97
C LEU A 142 -10.76 -18.06 16.31
N PRO A 143 -11.76 -18.40 15.47
CA PRO A 143 -12.51 -19.63 15.64
C PRO A 143 -11.55 -20.84 15.60
N THR A 144 -11.62 -21.70 16.61
CA THR A 144 -10.85 -22.94 16.68
C THR A 144 -11.71 -24.12 16.20
N SER A 145 -11.48 -24.58 14.97
CA SER A 145 -12.23 -25.64 14.28
C SER A 145 -13.75 -25.49 14.43
N ALA A 146 -14.30 -24.50 13.75
CA ALA A 146 -15.70 -24.14 13.93
C ALA A 146 -16.58 -24.66 12.77
N PRO A 147 -17.84 -25.05 13.02
CA PRO A 147 -18.79 -25.35 11.95
C PRO A 147 -18.98 -24.14 11.03
N ARG A 148 -19.42 -24.36 9.78
CA ARG A 148 -19.64 -23.29 8.77
C ARG A 148 -20.33 -22.04 9.32
N ARG A 149 -21.35 -22.24 10.17
CA ARG A 149 -22.11 -21.14 10.80
C ARG A 149 -21.21 -20.21 11.62
N ASP A 150 -20.28 -20.77 12.38
CA ASP A 150 -19.43 -20.01 13.30
C ASP A 150 -18.30 -19.30 12.52
N LEU A 151 -17.80 -19.91 11.45
CA LEU A 151 -16.90 -19.26 10.49
C LEU A 151 -17.59 -18.09 9.78
N LEU A 152 -18.85 -18.28 9.34
CA LEU A 152 -19.64 -17.21 8.75
C LEU A 152 -19.93 -16.08 9.74
N ALA A 153 -20.30 -16.41 10.97
CA ALA A 153 -20.51 -15.43 12.03
C ALA A 153 -19.22 -14.63 12.31
N PHE A 154 -18.05 -15.27 12.25
CA PHE A 154 -16.76 -14.59 12.38
C PHE A 154 -16.49 -13.63 11.21
N MET A 155 -16.77 -14.03 9.96
CA MET A 155 -16.64 -13.13 8.80
C MET A 155 -17.56 -11.91 8.91
N VAL A 156 -18.85 -12.13 9.17
CA VAL A 156 -19.84 -11.06 9.31
C VAL A 156 -19.50 -10.14 10.48
N GLY A 157 -19.13 -10.71 11.64
CA GLY A 157 -18.72 -9.93 12.81
C GLY A 157 -17.45 -9.11 12.54
N SER A 158 -16.51 -9.62 11.74
CA SER A 158 -15.31 -8.85 11.36
C SER A 158 -15.66 -7.66 10.46
N LEU A 159 -16.56 -7.85 9.48
CA LEU A 159 -17.06 -6.76 8.63
C LEU A 159 -17.83 -5.71 9.42
N GLU A 160 -18.68 -6.13 10.35
CA GLU A 160 -19.41 -5.24 11.26
C GLU A 160 -18.46 -4.39 12.12
N GLN A 161 -17.51 -5.03 12.81
CA GLN A 161 -16.56 -4.31 13.65
C GLN A 161 -15.69 -3.35 12.84
N ALA A 162 -15.25 -3.75 11.65
CA ALA A 162 -14.53 -2.88 10.73
C ALA A 162 -15.40 -1.69 10.30
N SER A 163 -16.68 -1.90 9.98
CA SER A 163 -17.61 -0.83 9.62
C SER A 163 -17.79 0.18 10.76
N LEU A 164 -17.92 -0.28 12.01
CA LEU A 164 -18.04 0.59 13.18
C LEU A 164 -16.79 1.46 13.37
N HIS A 165 -15.61 0.90 13.19
CA HIS A 165 -14.36 1.66 13.26
C HIS A 165 -14.23 2.69 12.15
N ARG A 166 -14.65 2.34 10.92
CA ARG A 166 -14.66 3.27 9.78
C ARG A 166 -15.62 4.43 10.03
N GLU A 167 -16.84 4.16 10.48
CA GLU A 167 -17.82 5.22 10.75
C GLU A 167 -17.40 6.14 11.90
N LYS A 168 -16.74 5.58 12.92
CA LYS A 168 -16.08 6.39 13.95
C LYS A 168 -14.95 7.25 13.36
N ALA A 169 -14.13 6.67 12.49
CA ALA A 169 -13.01 7.39 11.87
C ALA A 169 -13.46 8.62 11.06
N LEU A 170 -14.64 8.52 10.43
CA LEU A 170 -15.20 9.53 9.55
C LEU A 170 -16.25 10.42 10.24
N THR A 171 -16.50 10.26 11.54
CA THR A 171 -17.63 10.89 12.25
C THR A 171 -17.58 12.42 12.27
N ASN A 172 -16.38 13.01 12.23
CA ASN A 172 -16.22 14.47 12.25
C ASN A 172 -16.38 15.12 10.86
N LEU A 173 -16.46 14.32 9.80
CA LEU A 173 -16.63 14.81 8.44
C LEU A 173 -18.10 15.01 8.11
N THR A 174 -18.40 16.15 7.48
CA THR A 174 -19.69 16.35 6.80
C THR A 174 -19.81 15.46 5.56
N GLU A 175 -21.03 15.24 5.07
CA GLU A 175 -21.29 14.49 3.83
C GLU A 175 -20.52 15.07 2.63
N ALA A 176 -20.50 16.39 2.50
CA ALA A 176 -19.76 17.09 1.44
C ALA A 176 -18.23 16.87 1.56
N GLU A 177 -17.68 16.83 2.77
CA GLU A 177 -16.27 16.55 2.99
C GLU A 177 -15.92 15.08 2.72
N ARG A 178 -16.80 14.13 3.09
CA ARG A 178 -16.63 12.71 2.75
C ARG A 178 -16.62 12.50 1.24
N HIS A 179 -17.60 13.07 0.53
CA HIS A 179 -17.67 13.03 -0.93
C HIS A 179 -16.45 13.71 -1.59
N PHE A 180 -16.00 14.84 -1.04
CA PHE A 180 -14.77 15.50 -1.51
C PHE A 180 -13.54 14.61 -1.34
N LEU A 181 -13.33 13.99 -0.17
CA LEU A 181 -12.22 13.06 0.06
C LEU A 181 -12.27 11.90 -0.92
N PHE A 182 -13.44 11.31 -1.13
CA PHE A 182 -13.61 10.19 -2.05
C PHE A 182 -13.19 10.57 -3.49
N LEU A 183 -13.75 11.65 -4.04
CA LEU A 183 -13.45 12.06 -5.41
C LEU A 183 -12.01 12.57 -5.58
N HIS A 184 -11.50 13.35 -4.63
CA HIS A 184 -10.18 13.98 -4.75
C HIS A 184 -9.04 12.98 -4.58
N ALA A 185 -9.24 11.90 -3.81
CA ALA A 185 -8.23 10.83 -3.67
C ALA A 185 -7.80 10.27 -5.03
N ARG A 186 -8.74 10.06 -5.95
CA ARG A 186 -8.45 9.62 -7.33
C ARG A 186 -7.58 10.63 -8.07
N SER A 187 -7.95 11.91 -8.01
CA SER A 187 -7.21 13.00 -8.68
C SER A 187 -5.77 13.09 -8.18
N MET A 188 -5.56 12.89 -6.87
CA MET A 188 -4.23 12.82 -6.29
C MET A 188 -3.44 11.62 -6.82
N ALA A 189 -4.00 10.41 -6.78
CA ALA A 189 -3.31 9.21 -7.27
C ALA A 189 -2.91 9.31 -8.76
N GLU A 190 -3.79 9.83 -9.61
CA GLU A 190 -3.58 9.89 -11.07
C GLU A 190 -2.56 10.96 -11.48
N HIS A 191 -2.41 12.04 -10.72
CA HIS A 191 -1.51 13.12 -11.14
C HIS A 191 -0.65 13.70 -10.02
N PHE A 192 -0.32 12.93 -9.00
CA PHE A 192 0.62 13.38 -7.97
C PHE A 192 1.97 13.73 -8.62
N ILE A 193 2.40 14.99 -8.47
CA ILE A 193 3.72 15.44 -8.90
C ILE A 193 4.38 16.06 -7.68
N PRO A 194 5.52 15.52 -7.20
CA PRO A 194 6.17 15.99 -5.97
C PRO A 194 6.79 17.39 -6.12
N GLN A 195 6.76 17.98 -7.31
CA GLN A 195 7.36 19.28 -7.61
C GLN A 195 6.42 20.12 -8.47
N ILE A 196 6.13 21.34 -8.02
CA ILE A 196 5.42 22.33 -8.81
C ILE A 196 6.45 23.11 -9.63
N VAL A 197 6.54 22.80 -10.93
CA VAL A 197 7.50 23.42 -11.84
C VAL A 197 7.03 24.81 -12.32
N SER A 198 5.70 25.03 -12.37
CA SER A 198 5.08 26.26 -12.85
C SER A 198 3.77 26.54 -12.09
N LEU A 199 3.62 27.78 -11.61
CA LEU A 199 2.42 28.28 -10.96
C LEU A 199 1.46 28.87 -12.00
N SER A 200 0.68 27.99 -12.65
CA SER A 200 -0.51 28.39 -13.41
C SER A 200 -1.73 28.44 -12.48
N GLU A 201 -2.82 29.08 -12.92
CA GLU A 201 -4.10 29.07 -12.17
C GLU A 201 -4.58 27.65 -11.88
N GLN A 202 -4.43 26.74 -12.86
CA GLN A 202 -4.78 25.33 -12.70
C GLN A 202 -3.92 24.63 -11.64
N THR A 203 -2.60 24.82 -11.69
CA THR A 203 -1.69 24.22 -10.69
C THR A 203 -1.96 24.78 -9.30
N SER A 204 -2.26 26.07 -9.18
CA SER A 204 -2.63 26.69 -7.90
C SER A 204 -3.97 26.20 -7.36
N ALA A 205 -4.99 26.07 -8.19
CA ALA A 205 -6.29 25.53 -7.78
C ALA A 205 -6.16 24.09 -7.28
N ARG A 206 -5.35 23.28 -7.98
CA ARG A 206 -5.08 21.90 -7.58
C ARG A 206 -4.30 21.80 -6.26
N ALA A 207 -3.24 22.60 -6.10
CA ALA A 207 -2.49 22.64 -4.86
C ALA A 207 -3.36 23.02 -3.65
N LYS A 208 -4.34 23.92 -3.83
CA LYS A 208 -5.33 24.25 -2.78
C LYS A 208 -6.24 23.07 -2.46
N ALA A 209 -6.68 22.31 -3.46
CA ALA A 209 -7.49 21.11 -3.24
C ALA A 209 -6.68 20.00 -2.55
N ASP A 210 -5.43 19.79 -2.95
CA ASP A 210 -4.51 18.83 -2.30
C ASP A 210 -4.24 19.22 -0.84
N LEU A 211 -4.06 20.52 -0.57
CA LEU A 211 -3.94 21.04 0.80
C LEU A 211 -5.21 20.77 1.61
N ARG A 212 -6.39 21.09 1.06
CA ARG A 212 -7.67 20.83 1.73
C ARG A 212 -7.87 19.34 2.04
N PHE A 213 -7.46 18.47 1.13
CA PHE A 213 -7.48 17.02 1.34
C PHE A 213 -6.59 16.61 2.50
N ALA A 214 -5.35 17.12 2.56
CA ALA A 214 -4.43 16.86 3.67
C ALA A 214 -4.97 17.41 5.00
N GLU A 215 -5.53 18.62 5.02
CA GLU A 215 -6.15 19.22 6.21
C GLU A 215 -7.29 18.35 6.75
N LEU A 216 -8.18 17.87 5.89
CA LEU A 216 -9.27 16.97 6.29
C LEU A 216 -8.73 15.65 6.87
N LEU A 217 -7.73 15.05 6.24
CA LEU A 217 -7.13 13.80 6.72
C LEU A 217 -6.40 13.96 8.06
N GLU A 218 -5.72 15.08 8.28
CA GLU A 218 -4.91 15.30 9.49
C GLU A 218 -5.72 15.85 10.66
N GLU A 219 -6.77 16.63 10.39
CA GLU A 219 -7.50 17.35 11.42
C GLU A 219 -8.89 16.78 11.72
N GLN A 220 -9.55 16.15 10.73
CA GLN A 220 -10.94 15.69 10.90
C GLN A 220 -11.06 14.16 10.99
N VAL A 221 -10.22 13.43 10.25
CA VAL A 221 -10.26 11.96 10.25
C VAL A 221 -9.57 11.40 11.50
N ASP A 222 -10.29 10.57 12.27
CA ASP A 222 -9.67 9.75 13.32
C ASP A 222 -8.92 8.59 12.64
N TYR A 223 -7.66 8.84 12.30
CA TYR A 223 -6.79 7.91 11.59
C TYR A 223 -6.54 6.62 12.40
N ALA A 224 -6.55 6.70 13.73
CA ALA A 224 -6.46 5.51 14.57
C ALA A 224 -7.68 4.60 14.37
N GLY A 225 -8.86 5.17 14.15
CA GLY A 225 -10.07 4.45 13.72
C GLY A 225 -9.92 3.76 12.36
N LEU A 226 -9.30 4.42 11.37
CA LEU A 226 -9.02 3.79 10.06
C LEU A 226 -8.06 2.60 10.20
N ILE A 227 -7.04 2.73 11.04
CA ILE A 227 -6.08 1.66 11.28
C ILE A 227 -6.71 0.51 12.05
N ALA A 228 -7.55 0.79 13.05
CA ALA A 228 -8.35 -0.23 13.72
C ALA A 228 -9.25 -1.00 12.73
N THR A 229 -9.84 -0.30 11.74
CA THR A 229 -10.60 -0.92 10.65
C THR A 229 -9.73 -1.93 9.89
N ALA A 230 -8.57 -1.49 9.42
CA ALA A 230 -7.64 -2.34 8.68
C ALA A 230 -7.14 -3.54 9.51
N GLN A 231 -6.86 -3.35 10.80
CA GLN A 231 -6.42 -4.41 11.71
C GLN A 231 -7.50 -5.45 11.98
N VAL A 232 -8.77 -5.05 12.07
CA VAL A 232 -9.89 -5.99 12.18
C VAL A 232 -10.01 -6.83 10.91
N LEU A 233 -9.94 -6.20 9.74
CA LEU A 233 -10.03 -6.90 8.45
C LEU A 233 -8.84 -7.82 8.20
N ALA A 234 -7.64 -7.42 8.60
CA ALA A 234 -6.41 -8.21 8.48
C ALA A 234 -6.51 -9.61 9.11
N ARG A 235 -7.41 -9.80 10.09
CA ARG A 235 -7.65 -11.10 10.73
C ARG A 235 -8.25 -12.13 9.80
N LEU A 236 -9.03 -11.68 8.81
CA LEU A 236 -9.62 -12.54 7.80
C LEU A 236 -8.55 -13.17 6.93
N ALA A 237 -7.37 -12.55 6.83
CA ALA A 237 -6.23 -13.09 6.11
C ALA A 237 -5.42 -14.12 6.93
N ASN A 238 -5.85 -14.47 8.16
CA ASN A 238 -5.12 -15.46 8.95
C ASN A 238 -5.14 -16.85 8.30
N GLU A 239 -3.97 -17.42 8.04
CA GLU A 239 -3.81 -18.70 7.33
C GLU A 239 -4.59 -19.85 7.98
N ARG A 240 -4.57 -19.96 9.31
CA ARG A 240 -5.30 -21.02 10.01
C ARG A 240 -6.80 -20.87 9.84
N PHE A 241 -7.32 -19.64 9.84
CA PHE A 241 -8.72 -19.36 9.57
C PHE A 241 -9.07 -19.70 8.11
N LEU A 242 -8.25 -19.26 7.16
CA LEU A 242 -8.47 -19.51 5.73
C LEU A 242 -8.46 -21.01 5.39
N HIS A 243 -7.55 -21.80 5.99
CA HIS A 243 -7.58 -23.26 5.86
C HIS A 243 -8.86 -23.89 6.44
N GLN A 244 -9.42 -23.34 7.52
CA GLN A 244 -10.71 -23.81 8.04
C GLN A 244 -11.86 -23.46 7.09
N VAL A 245 -11.83 -22.28 6.46
CA VAL A 245 -12.81 -21.88 5.44
C VAL A 245 -12.74 -22.85 4.25
N ALA A 246 -11.56 -23.09 3.69
CA ALA A 246 -11.35 -24.02 2.59
C ALA A 246 -11.78 -25.47 2.93
N ALA A 247 -11.55 -25.92 4.17
CA ALA A 247 -11.99 -27.24 4.61
C ALA A 247 -13.51 -27.32 4.88
N ALA A 248 -14.12 -26.22 5.33
CA ALA A 248 -15.53 -26.20 5.69
C ALA A 248 -16.42 -26.14 4.43
N TRP A 249 -16.04 -25.37 3.41
CA TRP A 249 -16.78 -25.24 2.15
C TRP A 249 -16.06 -25.98 1.03
N THR A 250 -16.62 -27.10 0.59
CA THR A 250 -16.00 -27.98 -0.44
C THR A 250 -16.95 -28.36 -1.57
N LYS A 251 -18.24 -28.02 -1.45
CA LYS A 251 -19.27 -28.37 -2.42
C LYS A 251 -19.71 -27.10 -3.14
N PRO A 252 -19.50 -27.01 -4.46
CA PRO A 252 -20.01 -25.89 -5.25
C PRO A 252 -21.52 -25.76 -5.15
N LEU A 253 -21.98 -24.52 -5.15
CA LEU A 253 -23.38 -24.16 -5.35
C LEU A 253 -23.76 -24.40 -6.81
N LEU A 254 -25.07 -24.44 -7.08
CA LEU A 254 -25.56 -24.48 -8.45
C LEU A 254 -25.16 -23.19 -9.18
N PRO A 255 -24.78 -23.24 -10.47
CA PRO A 255 -24.38 -22.04 -11.22
C PRO A 255 -25.43 -20.93 -11.23
N SER A 256 -26.71 -21.27 -11.11
CA SER A 256 -27.80 -20.30 -11.03
C SER A 256 -27.80 -19.43 -9.76
N VAL A 257 -27.00 -19.80 -8.75
CA VAL A 257 -26.85 -19.07 -7.48
C VAL A 257 -25.65 -18.12 -7.54
N ALA A 258 -24.73 -18.31 -8.50
CA ALA A 258 -23.58 -17.44 -8.65
C ALA A 258 -24.04 -16.01 -8.99
N PRO A 259 -23.47 -14.97 -8.34
CA PRO A 259 -23.78 -13.59 -8.67
C PRO A 259 -23.39 -13.28 -10.12
N LEU A 260 -24.12 -12.36 -10.75
CA LEU A 260 -23.74 -11.86 -12.07
C LEU A 260 -22.32 -11.28 -12.03
N GLY A 261 -21.46 -11.69 -12.95
CA GLY A 261 -20.05 -11.29 -12.97
C GLY A 261 -19.11 -12.24 -12.21
N VAL A 262 -19.65 -13.24 -11.50
CA VAL A 262 -18.86 -14.33 -10.88
C VAL A 262 -19.00 -15.60 -11.71
N THR A 263 -17.89 -16.22 -12.07
CA THR A 263 -17.85 -17.51 -12.77
C THR A 263 -16.88 -18.47 -12.10
N GLY A 264 -17.08 -19.77 -12.34
CA GLY A 264 -16.29 -20.84 -11.72
C GLY A 264 -17.07 -21.54 -10.62
N ASP A 265 -16.35 -22.23 -9.72
CA ASP A 265 -16.97 -22.92 -8.61
C ASP A 265 -17.23 -21.93 -7.48
N VAL A 266 -18.50 -21.58 -7.23
CA VAL A 266 -18.87 -20.73 -6.10
C VAL A 266 -19.31 -21.62 -4.94
N LEU A 267 -18.66 -21.50 -3.79
CA LEU A 267 -18.90 -22.34 -2.62
C LEU A 267 -19.85 -21.71 -1.59
N LEU A 268 -19.90 -20.38 -1.55
CA LEU A 268 -20.81 -19.61 -0.71
C LEU A 268 -21.15 -18.28 -1.39
N VAL A 269 -22.41 -17.87 -1.27
CA VAL A 269 -22.88 -16.51 -1.50
C VAL A 269 -23.73 -16.13 -0.29
N GLN A 270 -23.39 -15.03 0.37
CA GLN A 270 -24.14 -14.52 1.51
C GLN A 270 -24.28 -13.01 1.41
N GLU A 271 -25.52 -12.54 1.32
CA GLU A 271 -25.84 -11.11 1.41
C GLU A 271 -25.81 -10.66 2.88
N THR A 272 -25.26 -9.48 3.12
CA THR A 272 -25.19 -8.85 4.45
C THR A 272 -25.43 -7.35 4.34
N SER A 273 -25.67 -6.67 5.46
CA SER A 273 -25.70 -5.20 5.51
C SER A 273 -24.35 -4.54 5.22
N TYR A 274 -23.27 -5.33 5.16
CA TYR A 274 -21.90 -4.87 4.93
C TYR A 274 -21.38 -5.26 3.53
N GLY A 275 -22.28 -5.66 2.64
CA GLY A 275 -21.96 -6.17 1.30
C GLY A 275 -22.00 -7.69 1.21
N MET A 276 -21.92 -8.18 -0.02
CA MET A 276 -21.96 -9.60 -0.34
C MET A 276 -20.63 -10.28 0.04
N ILE A 277 -20.75 -11.46 0.64
CA ILE A 277 -19.64 -12.39 0.91
C ILE A 277 -19.69 -13.50 -0.14
N VAL A 278 -18.56 -13.74 -0.81
CA VAL A 278 -18.38 -14.81 -1.79
C VAL A 278 -17.20 -15.69 -1.38
N ILE A 279 -17.37 -17.01 -1.44
CA ILE A 279 -16.26 -17.96 -1.36
C ILE A 279 -16.11 -18.66 -2.69
N GLY A 280 -14.95 -18.50 -3.35
CA GLY A 280 -14.54 -19.21 -4.55
C GLY A 280 -14.00 -20.60 -4.24
N GLY A 281 -14.18 -21.53 -5.17
CA GLY A 281 -13.66 -22.89 -5.11
C GLY A 281 -12.26 -23.01 -5.72
N PRO A 282 -11.61 -24.19 -5.60
CA PRO A 282 -10.18 -24.37 -5.94
C PRO A 282 -9.85 -24.32 -7.46
N GLY A 283 -10.85 -24.05 -8.30
CA GLY A 283 -10.73 -23.98 -9.75
C GLY A 283 -10.52 -22.55 -10.23
N PRO A 284 -10.30 -22.32 -11.55
CA PRO A 284 -10.19 -20.97 -12.07
C PRO A 284 -11.53 -20.25 -11.96
N ASN A 285 -11.58 -19.19 -11.16
CA ASN A 285 -12.72 -18.31 -10.98
C ASN A 285 -12.47 -16.97 -11.67
N THR A 286 -13.56 -16.26 -11.94
CA THR A 286 -13.50 -14.87 -12.40
C THR A 286 -14.48 -14.04 -11.60
N TYR A 287 -14.03 -12.89 -11.15
CA TYR A 287 -14.80 -11.90 -10.41
C TYR A 287 -14.73 -10.57 -11.17
N ASP A 288 -15.81 -10.24 -11.87
CA ASP A 288 -15.99 -8.99 -12.61
C ASP A 288 -17.15 -8.22 -12.00
N LEU A 289 -16.87 -7.48 -10.92
CA LEU A 289 -17.88 -6.83 -10.08
C LEU A 289 -17.48 -5.38 -9.81
N ASP A 290 -18.45 -4.49 -9.93
CA ASP A 290 -18.22 -3.05 -9.76
C ASP A 290 -18.83 -2.48 -8.49
N LYS A 291 -19.60 -3.24 -7.70
CA LYS A 291 -20.21 -2.74 -6.46
C LYS A 291 -20.75 -3.85 -5.56
N GLY A 292 -21.01 -3.49 -4.31
CA GLY A 292 -21.77 -4.31 -3.36
C GLY A 292 -20.99 -5.48 -2.77
N ILE A 293 -19.67 -5.50 -2.93
CA ILE A 293 -18.80 -6.54 -2.38
C ILE A 293 -18.32 -6.14 -1.00
N GLY A 294 -18.52 -7.02 -0.03
CA GLY A 294 -17.94 -6.92 1.30
C GLY A 294 -16.68 -7.78 1.42
N LEU A 295 -16.73 -9.04 0.98
CA LEU A 295 -15.63 -9.98 1.12
C LEU A 295 -15.64 -11.04 0.03
N ILE A 296 -14.49 -11.26 -0.62
CA ILE A 296 -14.21 -12.42 -1.46
C ILE A 296 -13.08 -13.22 -0.81
N ILE A 297 -13.30 -14.51 -0.62
CA ILE A 297 -12.25 -15.47 -0.29
C ILE A 297 -12.20 -16.52 -1.40
N ASP A 298 -11.17 -16.48 -2.23
CA ASP A 298 -10.87 -17.57 -3.14
C ASP A 298 -10.00 -18.60 -2.42
N VAL A 299 -10.42 -19.87 -2.39
CA VAL A 299 -9.70 -20.93 -1.66
C VAL A 299 -8.55 -21.53 -2.48
N GLY A 300 -8.35 -21.04 -3.70
CA GLY A 300 -7.16 -21.23 -4.51
C GLY A 300 -7.50 -21.43 -5.98
N GLY A 301 -6.52 -21.27 -6.85
CA GLY A 301 -6.78 -21.39 -8.28
C GLY A 301 -5.87 -20.51 -9.10
N LYS A 302 -6.36 -20.16 -10.27
CA LYS A 302 -5.75 -19.14 -11.13
C LYS A 302 -6.84 -18.18 -11.53
N ASP A 303 -7.07 -17.24 -10.64
CA ASP A 303 -8.27 -16.43 -10.66
C ASP A 303 -8.04 -15.11 -11.37
N LEU A 304 -9.14 -14.56 -11.87
CA LEU A 304 -9.15 -13.31 -12.60
C LEU A 304 -10.05 -12.31 -11.88
N TYR A 305 -9.44 -11.20 -11.48
CA TYR A 305 -10.06 -10.12 -10.73
C TYR A 305 -10.16 -8.87 -11.61
N ARG A 306 -11.38 -8.37 -11.86
CA ARG A 306 -11.66 -7.21 -12.71
C ARG A 306 -12.66 -6.26 -12.05
N GLY A 307 -12.71 -5.02 -12.53
CA GLY A 307 -13.60 -3.99 -12.00
C GLY A 307 -13.07 -3.39 -10.69
N MET A 308 -13.99 -3.06 -9.77
CA MET A 308 -13.71 -2.39 -8.50
C MET A 308 -13.88 -3.29 -7.27
N ILE A 309 -13.72 -4.61 -7.44
CA ILE A 309 -14.00 -5.68 -6.45
C ILE A 309 -13.37 -5.53 -5.05
N ALA A 310 -12.31 -4.73 -4.90
CA ALA A 310 -11.57 -4.50 -3.65
C ALA A 310 -11.44 -3.00 -3.33
N SER A 311 -12.35 -2.19 -3.88
CA SER A 311 -12.37 -0.74 -3.71
C SER A 311 -13.74 -0.28 -3.23
N SER A 312 -13.78 0.84 -2.52
CA SER A 312 -15.03 1.57 -2.30
C SER A 312 -15.38 2.28 -3.60
N THR A 313 -16.57 2.03 -4.15
CA THR A 313 -16.98 2.59 -5.46
C THR A 313 -17.67 3.94 -5.33
N ASP A 314 -18.07 4.27 -4.11
CA ASP A 314 -18.64 5.54 -3.69
C ASP A 314 -18.32 5.75 -2.19
N GLU A 315 -18.69 6.92 -1.66
CA GLU A 315 -18.51 7.29 -0.26
C GLU A 315 -19.35 6.47 0.72
N GLU A 316 -20.45 5.85 0.26
CA GLU A 316 -21.37 5.06 1.06
C GLU A 316 -20.92 3.60 1.16
N GLN A 317 -20.25 3.06 0.14
CA GLN A 317 -19.73 1.71 0.16
C GLN A 317 -18.67 1.60 1.26
N GLY A 318 -18.91 0.65 2.17
CA GLY A 318 -18.04 0.35 3.29
C GLY A 318 -16.77 -0.38 2.87
N ASN A 319 -16.40 -1.38 3.67
CA ASN A 319 -15.19 -2.16 3.45
C ASN A 319 -15.39 -3.16 2.30
N ALA A 320 -14.39 -3.29 1.42
CA ALA A 320 -14.34 -4.31 0.37
C ALA A 320 -12.98 -5.04 0.45
N ILE A 321 -13.01 -6.37 0.54
CA ILE A 321 -11.83 -7.20 0.75
C ILE A 321 -11.80 -8.35 -0.25
N VAL A 322 -10.62 -8.64 -0.79
CA VAL A 322 -10.35 -9.84 -1.58
C VAL A 322 -9.17 -10.56 -0.95
N ILE A 323 -9.32 -11.87 -0.74
CA ILE A 323 -8.28 -12.78 -0.25
C ILE A 323 -8.19 -13.93 -1.25
N ASP A 324 -6.97 -14.22 -1.68
CA ASP A 324 -6.64 -15.24 -2.68
C ASP A 324 -5.57 -16.18 -2.12
N LEU A 325 -5.78 -17.50 -2.21
CA LEU A 325 -4.96 -18.54 -1.55
C LEU A 325 -3.99 -19.26 -2.50
#